data_AF-A0A453Z3D9-F1
#
_entry.id   AF-A0A453Z3D9-F1
#
_cell.length_a   1.000
_cell.length_b   1.000
_cell.length_c   1.000
_cell.angle_alpha   90.00
_cell.angle_beta   90.00
_cell.angle_gamma   90.00
#
_symmetry.space_group_name_H-M   'P 1'
#
loop_
_entity.id
_entity.type
_entity.pdbx_description
1 polymer ?
#
loop_
_entity_poly.entity_id
_entity_poly.type
_entity_poly.pdbx_seq_one_letter_code
_entity_poly.pdbx_strand_id
1 'polypeptide(L)'
;MLRCVTVFKLVFSLTLFGDGIASRQKDVVGYVSHLAQDLHKETAADGVLICWMLQFSPGTEYSTLQSDLAQRLNTQHISLLQANQQGKYEFTMQDPNIVVIILGSKTLTMDDHNMYQWIKNIHIECKTIVLFELTSNVNNFQRNLYYLTALGLLNVALIALNENYVYTFYLNPLRVRGHAGFPGNKVLFYDRLKTLQITKLRAVYRNDIYTVGACANIVGEDIALLQLFAKTLNLELHLTKLQCNDNESISHCSSKLNNLDVLWNRNFFHRYNKFSVSCMEMEQIAIATPAGRLLTIWEIMLKPFQHSVWWLILALCLGFLLMEQLAPKMFSNSLVGLALFGFEKRQLRFTRPSEKMVAVALIVMFFLLKCGYEAKLISYITQTPREPGAQTIQDLRNRNITVYHRNFDTKPMDKLHGMLGKYESNIMLFDGLTVLENRVGLQINTMHNEATRDAEHSYKILPENVLEMLPFYTFHPKTLIRRPFQTFQYRVFEAGLPSYWRQANFKCPKFYKSITQINDQQTEYLMHVDNLKPLVLFFCLLWAMAIVVFMVEVIVVRCFACCR
;
A
#
# COMPACT_ATOMS: atom_id res chain seq x y z
N MET A 1 -4.62 -95.38 -3.42
CA MET A 1 -5.56 -94.39 -4.01
C MET A 1 -5.97 -93.33 -2.99
N LEU A 2 -5.03 -92.74 -2.24
CA LEU A 2 -5.34 -91.83 -1.12
C LEU A 2 -4.14 -90.89 -0.80
N ARG A 3 -3.63 -90.16 -1.81
CA ARG A 3 -2.60 -89.10 -1.62
C ARG A 3 -2.70 -87.91 -2.58
N CYS A 4 -3.71 -87.84 -3.46
CA CYS A 4 -3.84 -86.77 -4.46
C CYS A 4 -4.79 -85.62 -4.09
N VAL A 5 -5.54 -85.71 -2.99
CA VAL A 5 -6.64 -84.75 -2.70
C VAL A 5 -6.18 -83.54 -1.85
N THR A 6 -5.05 -83.65 -1.15
CA THR A 6 -4.58 -82.58 -0.24
C THR A 6 -3.80 -81.47 -0.94
N VAL A 7 -3.21 -81.71 -2.12
CA VAL A 7 -2.48 -80.68 -2.88
C VAL A 7 -3.44 -79.76 -3.64
N PHE A 8 -4.60 -80.26 -4.07
CA PHE A 8 -5.57 -79.47 -4.84
C PHE A 8 -6.30 -78.41 -4.00
N LYS A 9 -6.57 -78.67 -2.70
CA LYS A 9 -7.19 -77.68 -1.81
C LYS A 9 -6.27 -76.50 -1.48
N LEU A 10 -4.97 -76.72 -1.39
CA LEU A 10 -4.01 -75.66 -1.05
C LEU A 10 -3.78 -74.70 -2.23
N VAL A 11 -3.78 -75.22 -3.46
CA VAL A 11 -3.66 -74.40 -4.69
C VAL A 11 -4.96 -73.61 -4.95
N PHE A 12 -6.14 -74.18 -4.69
CA PHE A 12 -7.41 -73.50 -4.92
C PHE A 12 -7.69 -72.37 -3.91
N SER A 13 -7.21 -72.51 -2.66
CA SER A 13 -7.32 -71.44 -1.67
C SER A 13 -6.40 -70.26 -2.01
N LEU A 14 -5.19 -70.50 -2.53
CA LEU A 14 -4.26 -69.44 -2.92
C LEU A 14 -4.74 -68.63 -4.15
N THR A 15 -5.45 -69.24 -5.10
CA THR A 15 -6.02 -68.52 -6.25
C THR A 15 -7.26 -67.70 -5.87
N LEU A 16 -8.11 -68.20 -4.96
CA LEU A 16 -9.32 -67.48 -4.50
C LEU A 16 -9.00 -66.21 -3.69
N PHE A 17 -7.88 -66.18 -2.96
CA PHE A 17 -7.44 -64.96 -2.26
C PHE A 17 -6.85 -63.91 -3.22
N GLY A 18 -6.24 -64.33 -4.34
CA GLY A 18 -5.69 -63.42 -5.36
C GLY A 18 -6.76 -62.67 -6.15
N ASP A 19 -7.85 -63.36 -6.53
CA ASP A 19 -8.95 -62.76 -7.31
C ASP A 19 -9.70 -61.66 -6.53
N GLY A 20 -9.84 -61.82 -5.20
CA GLY A 20 -10.51 -60.83 -4.35
C GLY A 20 -9.80 -59.47 -4.33
N ILE A 21 -8.47 -59.47 -4.25
CA ILE A 21 -7.67 -58.24 -4.22
C ILE A 21 -7.72 -57.53 -5.57
N ALA A 22 -7.56 -58.26 -6.69
CA ALA A 22 -7.63 -57.69 -8.02
C ALA A 22 -9.01 -57.08 -8.32
N SER A 23 -10.09 -57.76 -7.91
CA SER A 23 -11.45 -57.21 -8.02
C SER A 23 -11.61 -55.93 -7.21
N ARG A 24 -11.12 -55.91 -5.97
CA ARG A 24 -11.23 -54.73 -5.09
C ARG A 24 -10.44 -53.54 -5.63
N GLN A 25 -9.24 -53.76 -6.16
CA GLN A 25 -8.43 -52.71 -6.78
C GLN A 25 -9.16 -52.05 -7.95
N LYS A 26 -9.85 -52.84 -8.79
CA LYS A 26 -10.66 -52.32 -9.90
C LYS A 26 -11.83 -51.45 -9.41
N ASP A 27 -12.48 -51.85 -8.32
CA ASP A 27 -13.54 -51.06 -7.68
C ASP A 27 -13.00 -49.74 -7.13
N VAL A 28 -11.84 -49.76 -6.46
CA VAL A 28 -11.17 -48.57 -5.95
C VAL A 28 -10.80 -47.61 -7.08
N VAL A 29 -10.27 -48.11 -8.21
CA VAL A 29 -9.98 -47.28 -9.39
C VAL A 29 -11.26 -46.62 -9.92
N GLY A 30 -12.35 -47.38 -10.05
CA GLY A 30 -13.65 -46.85 -10.47
C GLY A 30 -14.14 -45.75 -9.53
N TYR A 31 -14.04 -45.99 -8.22
CA TYR A 31 -14.47 -45.03 -7.21
C TYR A 31 -13.61 -43.76 -7.18
N VAL A 32 -12.28 -43.88 -7.17
CA VAL A 32 -11.37 -42.72 -7.14
C VAL A 32 -11.52 -41.89 -8.41
N SER A 33 -11.72 -42.52 -9.57
CA SER A 33 -12.01 -41.82 -10.82
C SER A 33 -13.35 -41.08 -10.78
N HIS A 34 -14.41 -41.68 -10.21
CA HIS A 34 -15.69 -41.00 -10.03
C HIS A 34 -15.56 -39.83 -9.04
N LEU A 35 -14.84 -40.04 -7.94
CA LEU A 35 -14.59 -39.02 -6.93
C LEU A 35 -13.81 -37.84 -7.52
N ALA A 36 -12.75 -38.10 -8.31
CA ALA A 36 -12.01 -37.07 -9.00
C ALA A 36 -12.88 -36.28 -10.00
N GLN A 37 -13.82 -36.95 -10.67
CA GLN A 37 -14.78 -36.30 -11.56
C GLN A 37 -15.78 -35.41 -10.81
N ASP A 38 -16.31 -35.86 -9.68
CA ASP A 38 -17.18 -35.06 -8.82
C ASP A 38 -16.45 -33.83 -8.28
N LEU A 39 -15.18 -34.01 -7.92
CA LEU A 39 -14.30 -32.92 -7.51
C LEU A 39 -14.01 -31.96 -8.64
N HIS A 40 -13.75 -32.46 -9.84
CA HIS A 40 -13.57 -31.63 -11.03
C HIS A 40 -14.79 -30.76 -11.28
N LYS A 41 -16.00 -31.32 -11.22
CA LYS A 41 -17.25 -30.54 -11.35
C LYS A 41 -17.40 -29.45 -10.29
N GLU A 42 -16.97 -29.72 -9.06
CA GLU A 42 -17.00 -28.74 -7.96
C GLU A 42 -15.99 -27.60 -8.19
N THR A 43 -14.80 -27.92 -8.71
CA THR A 43 -13.73 -26.95 -8.97
C THR A 43 -13.74 -26.36 -10.38
N ALA A 44 -14.64 -26.78 -11.27
CA ALA A 44 -14.65 -26.38 -12.67
C ALA A 44 -14.86 -24.86 -12.86
N ALA A 45 -15.42 -24.18 -11.86
CA ALA A 45 -15.50 -22.72 -11.82
C ALA A 45 -14.13 -22.03 -11.60
N ASP A 46 -13.17 -22.74 -11.00
CA ASP A 46 -11.89 -22.20 -10.52
C ASP A 46 -10.68 -22.56 -11.43
N GLY A 47 -10.86 -23.42 -12.45
CA GLY A 47 -9.83 -23.72 -13.45
C GLY A 47 -9.61 -25.21 -13.76
N VAL A 48 -8.42 -25.53 -14.30
CA VAL A 48 -8.02 -26.92 -14.65
C VAL A 48 -7.68 -27.68 -13.38
N LEU A 49 -8.24 -28.89 -13.24
CA LEU A 49 -7.93 -29.76 -12.11
C LEU A 49 -6.56 -30.42 -12.32
N ILE A 50 -5.65 -30.19 -11.38
CA ILE A 50 -4.31 -30.79 -11.39
C ILE A 50 -4.28 -31.91 -10.35
N CYS A 51 -3.96 -33.12 -10.80
CA CYS A 51 -3.84 -34.31 -9.98
C CYS A 51 -2.39 -34.77 -9.92
N TRP A 52 -1.82 -34.87 -8.72
CA TRP A 52 -0.55 -35.56 -8.52
C TRP A 52 -0.81 -37.01 -8.13
N MET A 53 -0.24 -37.94 -8.88
CA MET A 53 -0.26 -39.37 -8.58
C MET A 53 1.12 -39.81 -8.12
N LEU A 54 1.23 -40.10 -6.82
CA LEU A 54 2.49 -40.39 -6.14
C LEU A 54 2.53 -41.86 -5.74
N GLN A 55 3.41 -42.64 -6.34
CA GLN A 55 3.61 -44.04 -5.95
C GLN A 55 4.80 -44.17 -5.00
N PHE A 56 4.50 -44.48 -3.73
CA PHE A 56 5.50 -44.74 -2.71
C PHE A 56 5.64 -46.21 -2.33
N SER A 57 4.96 -47.15 -2.98
CA SER A 57 5.18 -48.59 -2.77
C SER A 57 6.47 -49.07 -3.45
N PRO A 58 7.31 -49.92 -2.79
CA PRO A 58 8.58 -50.41 -3.32
C PRO A 58 8.47 -51.52 -4.38
N GLY A 59 7.26 -51.87 -4.84
CA GLY A 59 7.06 -52.96 -5.80
C GLY A 59 6.32 -52.54 -7.08
N THR A 60 6.49 -53.35 -8.13
CA THR A 60 5.66 -53.31 -9.35
C THR A 60 4.24 -53.84 -9.11
N GLU A 61 3.93 -54.30 -7.91
CA GLU A 61 2.63 -54.91 -7.53
C GLU A 61 1.43 -54.00 -7.80
N TYR A 62 1.61 -52.68 -7.75
CA TYR A 62 0.54 -51.71 -8.00
C TYR A 62 0.71 -50.96 -9.34
N SER A 63 1.56 -51.44 -10.24
CA SER A 63 1.75 -50.79 -11.55
C SER A 63 0.49 -50.83 -12.39
N THR A 64 -0.28 -51.92 -12.33
CA THR A 64 -1.58 -52.08 -13.01
C THR A 64 -2.62 -51.13 -12.43
N LEU A 65 -2.73 -51.06 -11.10
CA LEU A 65 -3.58 -50.10 -10.40
C LEU A 65 -3.25 -48.66 -10.81
N GLN A 66 -1.96 -48.31 -10.84
CA GLN A 66 -1.48 -47.00 -11.23
C GLN A 66 -1.81 -46.69 -12.69
N SER A 67 -1.54 -47.62 -13.63
CA SER A 67 -1.81 -47.41 -15.06
C SER A 67 -3.30 -47.24 -15.33
N ASP A 68 -4.14 -48.04 -14.67
CA ASP A 68 -5.60 -47.97 -14.82
C ASP A 68 -6.14 -46.65 -14.26
N LEU A 69 -5.65 -46.23 -13.09
CA LEU A 69 -6.00 -44.94 -12.49
C LEU A 69 -5.56 -43.79 -13.39
N ALA A 70 -4.33 -43.85 -13.90
CA ALA A 70 -3.76 -42.82 -14.77
C ALA A 70 -4.56 -42.69 -16.07
N GLN A 71 -4.89 -43.81 -16.70
CA GLN A 71 -5.71 -43.83 -17.90
C GLN A 71 -7.07 -43.17 -17.65
N ARG A 72 -7.78 -43.57 -16.59
CA ARG A 72 -9.11 -43.01 -16.30
C ARG A 72 -9.08 -41.54 -15.94
N LEU A 73 -8.14 -41.12 -15.10
CA LEU A 73 -8.00 -39.70 -14.75
C LEU A 73 -7.65 -38.85 -15.98
N ASN A 74 -6.76 -39.33 -16.85
CA ASN A 74 -6.39 -38.62 -18.07
C ASN A 74 -7.56 -38.46 -19.05
N THR A 75 -8.45 -39.46 -19.17
CA THR A 75 -9.66 -39.34 -20.02
C THR A 75 -10.65 -38.27 -19.54
N GLN A 76 -10.56 -37.86 -18.27
CA GLN A 76 -11.46 -36.88 -17.66
C GLN A 76 -10.97 -35.43 -17.77
N HIS A 77 -10.02 -35.13 -18.66
CA HIS A 77 -9.44 -33.79 -18.85
C HIS A 77 -8.75 -33.25 -17.58
N ILE A 78 -8.31 -34.15 -16.72
CA ILE A 78 -7.54 -33.84 -15.52
C ILE A 78 -6.05 -33.80 -15.90
N SER A 79 -5.37 -32.70 -15.59
CA SER A 79 -3.93 -32.60 -15.77
C SER A 79 -3.24 -33.51 -14.76
N LEU A 80 -2.62 -34.59 -15.25
CA LEU A 80 -2.06 -35.63 -14.41
C LEU A 80 -0.53 -35.55 -14.37
N LEU A 81 0.03 -35.39 -13.17
CA LEU A 81 1.46 -35.50 -12.92
C LEU A 81 1.74 -36.80 -12.15
N GLN A 82 2.64 -37.63 -12.68
CA GLN A 82 2.99 -38.90 -12.05
C GLN A 82 4.42 -38.85 -11.51
N ALA A 83 4.61 -39.34 -10.28
CA ALA A 83 5.93 -39.52 -9.69
C ALA A 83 6.01 -40.85 -8.94
N ASN A 84 7.16 -41.51 -9.04
CA ASN A 84 7.47 -42.72 -8.28
C ASN A 84 8.38 -42.39 -7.08
N GLN A 85 8.75 -43.41 -6.30
CA GLN A 85 9.64 -43.28 -5.14
C GLN A 85 10.98 -42.57 -5.42
N GLN A 86 11.50 -42.69 -6.65
CA GLN A 86 12.79 -42.13 -7.04
C GLN A 86 12.65 -40.68 -7.55
N GLY A 87 11.44 -40.26 -7.91
CA GLY A 87 11.15 -38.92 -8.42
C GLY A 87 11.43 -37.86 -7.35
N LYS A 88 12.34 -36.94 -7.64
CA LYS A 88 12.56 -35.76 -6.81
C LYS A 88 11.49 -34.72 -7.11
N TYR A 89 10.98 -34.09 -6.06
CA TYR A 89 10.06 -32.97 -6.20
C TYR A 89 10.81 -31.76 -6.78
N GLU A 90 10.23 -31.13 -7.80
CA GLU A 90 10.72 -29.87 -8.37
C GLU A 90 9.75 -28.73 -8.05
N PHE A 91 10.27 -27.61 -7.57
CA PHE A 91 9.47 -26.45 -7.15
C PHE A 91 8.70 -25.78 -8.31
N THR A 92 9.09 -26.04 -9.56
CA THR A 92 8.45 -25.51 -10.78
C THR A 92 7.12 -26.19 -11.11
N MET A 93 6.80 -27.30 -10.45
CA MET A 93 5.56 -28.04 -10.68
C MET A 93 4.34 -27.25 -10.21
N GLN A 94 3.25 -27.30 -10.99
CA GLN A 94 1.99 -26.68 -10.63
C GLN A 94 1.37 -27.36 -9.40
N ASP A 95 0.75 -26.57 -8.53
CA ASP A 95 0.13 -27.07 -7.30
C ASP A 95 -1.07 -27.99 -7.58
N PRO A 96 -1.19 -29.10 -6.83
CA PRO A 96 -2.29 -30.03 -7.03
C PRO A 96 -3.56 -29.54 -6.33
N ASN A 97 -4.71 -29.80 -6.96
CA ASN A 97 -6.01 -29.73 -6.30
C ASN A 97 -6.38 -31.07 -5.67
N ILE A 98 -5.91 -32.16 -6.28
CA ILE A 98 -6.06 -33.54 -5.80
C ILE A 98 -4.69 -34.21 -5.77
N VAL A 99 -4.43 -35.00 -4.74
CA VAL A 99 -3.28 -35.90 -4.70
C VAL A 99 -3.77 -37.31 -4.44
N VAL A 100 -3.31 -38.26 -5.25
CA VAL A 100 -3.51 -39.69 -5.01
C VAL A 100 -2.17 -40.32 -4.65
N ILE A 101 -2.05 -40.80 -3.42
CA ILE A 101 -0.84 -41.45 -2.90
C ILE A 101 -1.07 -42.96 -2.88
N ILE A 102 -0.30 -43.71 -3.67
CA ILE A 102 -0.30 -45.17 -3.67
C ILE A 102 0.80 -45.64 -2.72
N LEU A 103 0.41 -45.99 -1.50
CA LEU A 103 1.31 -46.36 -0.43
C LEU A 103 1.51 -47.88 -0.32
N GLY A 104 0.46 -48.67 -0.59
CA GLY A 104 0.48 -50.12 -0.40
C GLY A 104 0.67 -50.49 1.07
N SER A 105 1.56 -51.44 1.37
CA SER A 105 1.92 -51.87 2.72
C SER A 105 3.02 -51.02 3.39
N LYS A 106 3.60 -50.02 2.69
CA LYS A 106 4.69 -49.19 3.22
C LYS A 106 4.20 -48.31 4.38
N THR A 107 5.06 -48.14 5.39
CA THR A 107 4.84 -47.15 6.46
C THR A 107 5.59 -45.86 6.14
N LEU A 108 4.94 -44.73 6.37
CA LEU A 108 5.52 -43.40 6.19
C LEU A 108 6.52 -43.14 7.32
N THR A 109 7.78 -42.91 6.98
CA THR A 109 8.85 -42.54 7.91
C THR A 109 9.44 -41.18 7.51
N MET A 110 9.94 -40.43 8.49
CA MET A 110 10.59 -39.12 8.25
C MET A 110 11.93 -39.25 7.50
N ASP A 111 12.52 -40.45 7.51
CA ASP A 111 13.83 -40.72 6.93
C ASP A 111 13.83 -40.73 5.38
N ASP A 112 12.64 -40.91 4.77
CA ASP A 112 12.51 -40.88 3.30
C ASP A 112 12.39 -39.44 2.81
N HIS A 113 13.55 -38.84 2.50
CA HIS A 113 13.65 -37.44 2.10
C HIS A 113 12.78 -37.08 0.90
N ASN A 114 12.73 -37.94 -0.14
CA ASN A 114 11.95 -37.66 -1.35
C ASN A 114 10.45 -37.62 -1.02
N MET A 115 9.97 -38.63 -0.29
CA MET A 115 8.58 -38.72 0.14
C MET A 115 8.19 -37.54 1.03
N TYR A 116 9.06 -37.17 1.98
CA TYR A 116 8.87 -35.99 2.83
C TYR A 116 8.73 -34.71 1.99
N GLN A 117 9.59 -34.50 0.98
CA GLN A 117 9.51 -33.31 0.12
C GLN A 117 8.19 -33.24 -0.66
N TRP A 118 7.75 -34.34 -1.26
CA TRP A 118 6.45 -34.37 -1.94
C TRP A 118 5.31 -34.02 -0.99
N ILE A 119 5.21 -34.72 0.14
CA ILE A 119 4.09 -34.57 1.08
C ILE A 119 4.09 -33.18 1.73
N LYS A 120 5.27 -32.65 2.08
CA LYS A 120 5.42 -31.31 2.65
C LYS A 120 4.87 -30.23 1.71
N ASN A 121 5.08 -30.37 0.40
CA ASN A 121 4.69 -29.38 -0.59
C ASN A 121 3.24 -29.51 -1.07
N ILE A 122 2.50 -30.54 -0.66
CA ILE A 122 1.05 -30.61 -0.92
C ILE A 122 0.34 -29.47 -0.18
N HIS A 123 -0.48 -28.73 -0.92
CA HIS A 123 -1.24 -27.60 -0.38
C HIS A 123 -2.27 -28.07 0.66
N ILE A 124 -2.51 -27.27 1.72
CA ILE A 124 -3.38 -27.69 2.82
C ILE A 124 -4.85 -27.91 2.43
N GLU A 125 -5.31 -27.18 1.42
CA GLU A 125 -6.66 -27.30 0.87
C GLU A 125 -6.80 -28.49 -0.10
N CYS A 126 -5.68 -29.07 -0.55
CA CYS A 126 -5.66 -30.15 -1.52
C CYS A 126 -6.33 -31.40 -0.95
N LYS A 127 -7.25 -31.98 -1.73
CA LYS A 127 -7.94 -33.22 -1.36
C LYS A 127 -7.01 -34.39 -1.63
N THR A 128 -6.56 -35.04 -0.57
CA THR A 128 -5.55 -36.10 -0.63
C THR A 128 -6.23 -37.46 -0.42
N ILE A 129 -6.03 -38.38 -1.35
CA ILE A 129 -6.53 -39.76 -1.29
C ILE A 129 -5.31 -40.66 -1.11
N VAL A 130 -5.29 -41.46 -0.05
CA VAL A 130 -4.20 -42.39 0.24
C VAL A 130 -4.70 -43.81 0.09
N LEU A 131 -4.15 -44.52 -0.88
CA LEU A 131 -4.44 -45.92 -1.17
C LEU A 131 -3.42 -46.79 -0.42
N PHE A 132 -3.88 -47.62 0.50
CA PHE A 132 -3.01 -48.41 1.36
C PHE A 132 -3.58 -49.82 1.59
N GLU A 133 -2.74 -50.74 2.05
CA GLU A 133 -3.19 -52.06 2.48
C GLU A 133 -3.42 -52.08 3.99
N LEU A 134 -4.60 -52.54 4.39
CA LEU A 134 -4.94 -52.73 5.79
C LEU A 134 -4.24 -54.00 6.30
N THR A 135 -3.11 -53.81 6.98
CA THR A 135 -2.43 -54.89 7.71
C THR A 135 -3.15 -55.19 9.02
N SER A 136 -3.00 -56.40 9.55
CA SER A 136 -3.53 -56.79 10.88
C SER A 136 -3.08 -55.87 12.02
N ASN A 137 -1.95 -55.17 11.84
CA ASN A 137 -1.47 -54.15 12.76
C ASN A 137 -2.18 -52.80 12.52
N VAL A 138 -3.26 -52.57 13.27
CA VAL A 138 -4.04 -51.32 13.31
C VAL A 138 -3.15 -50.08 13.54
N ASN A 139 -2.00 -50.22 14.19
CA ASN A 139 -1.11 -49.10 14.50
C ASN A 139 -0.43 -48.52 13.25
N ASN A 140 -0.28 -49.30 12.17
CA ASN A 140 0.45 -48.86 10.97
C ASN A 140 -0.28 -47.73 10.24
N PHE A 141 -1.59 -47.87 9.98
CA PHE A 141 -2.34 -46.81 9.31
C PHE A 141 -2.51 -45.58 10.21
N GLN A 142 -2.63 -45.78 11.53
CA GLN A 142 -2.67 -44.67 12.48
C GLN A 142 -1.35 -43.90 12.47
N ARG A 143 -0.20 -44.59 12.42
CA ARG A 143 1.11 -43.94 12.29
C ARG A 143 1.24 -43.14 11.00
N ASN A 144 0.80 -43.70 9.87
CA ASN A 144 0.76 -42.99 8.59
C ASN A 144 -0.13 -41.74 8.67
N LEU A 145 -1.27 -41.85 9.34
CA LEU A 145 -2.17 -40.74 9.57
C LEU A 145 -1.51 -39.66 10.43
N TYR A 146 -0.92 -40.01 11.57
CA TYR A 146 -0.16 -39.08 12.42
C TYR A 146 0.92 -38.36 11.63
N TYR A 147 1.66 -39.09 10.79
CA TYR A 147 2.68 -38.51 9.91
C TYR A 147 2.11 -37.46 8.95
N LEU A 148 1.04 -37.79 8.22
CA LEU A 148 0.40 -36.85 7.29
C LEU A 148 -0.15 -35.61 8.02
N THR A 149 -0.75 -35.81 9.19
CA THR A 149 -1.26 -34.70 10.01
C THR A 149 -0.13 -33.82 10.56
N ALA A 150 1.00 -34.41 10.96
CA ALA A 150 2.19 -33.67 11.40
C ALA A 150 2.80 -32.82 10.27
N LEU A 151 2.60 -33.22 9.01
CA LEU A 151 2.99 -32.44 7.82
C LEU A 151 1.93 -31.41 7.40
N GLY A 152 0.87 -31.22 8.20
CA GLY A 152 -0.18 -30.24 7.97
C GLY A 152 -1.15 -30.62 6.85
N LEU A 153 -1.25 -31.91 6.49
CA LEU A 153 -2.28 -32.38 5.58
C LEU A 153 -3.59 -32.58 6.32
N LEU A 154 -4.53 -31.68 6.04
CA LEU A 154 -5.80 -31.70 6.72
C LEU A 154 -6.89 -32.40 5.93
N ASN A 155 -6.91 -32.40 4.61
CA ASN A 155 -7.97 -33.02 3.81
C ASN A 155 -7.55 -34.39 3.28
N VAL A 156 -7.36 -35.39 4.14
CA VAL A 156 -6.97 -36.75 3.71
C VAL A 156 -8.12 -37.76 3.89
N ALA A 157 -8.27 -38.64 2.91
CA ALA A 157 -9.09 -39.84 2.92
C ALA A 157 -8.21 -41.08 2.68
N LEU A 158 -8.33 -42.08 3.55
CA LEU A 158 -7.55 -43.32 3.49
C LEU A 158 -8.45 -44.44 2.97
N ILE A 159 -8.10 -45.07 1.84
CA ILE A 159 -8.88 -46.14 1.21
C ILE A 159 -8.08 -47.43 1.26
N ALA A 160 -8.65 -48.47 1.87
CA ALA A 160 -8.03 -49.79 1.90
C ALA A 160 -8.16 -50.49 0.54
N LEU A 161 -7.04 -51.02 0.04
CA LEU A 161 -6.95 -51.74 -1.23
C LEU A 161 -7.38 -53.21 -1.13
N ASN A 162 -7.25 -53.80 0.05
CA ASN A 162 -7.56 -55.21 0.33
C ASN A 162 -8.91 -55.40 1.04
N GLU A 163 -9.47 -54.34 1.62
CA GLU A 163 -10.68 -54.41 2.46
C GLU A 163 -11.71 -53.34 2.05
N ASN A 164 -12.98 -53.58 2.35
CA ASN A 164 -14.06 -52.63 2.01
C ASN A 164 -14.23 -51.51 3.06
N TYR A 165 -13.12 -50.86 3.41
CA TYR A 165 -13.08 -49.79 4.39
C TYR A 165 -12.47 -48.50 3.83
N VAL A 166 -13.12 -47.38 4.15
CA VAL A 166 -12.61 -46.03 3.93
C VAL A 166 -12.56 -45.30 5.25
N TYR A 167 -11.42 -44.69 5.57
CA TYR A 167 -11.22 -43.95 6.80
C TYR A 167 -11.15 -42.45 6.51
N THR A 168 -12.00 -41.71 7.20
CA THR A 168 -11.89 -40.25 7.33
C THR A 168 -11.47 -39.91 8.74
N PHE A 169 -10.98 -38.70 8.96
CA PHE A 169 -10.59 -38.28 10.30
C PHE A 169 -10.97 -36.85 10.60
N TYR A 170 -11.17 -36.60 11.89
CA TYR A 170 -11.29 -35.27 12.49
C TYR A 170 -9.97 -34.94 13.15
N LEU A 171 -9.54 -33.70 13.01
CA LEU A 171 -8.31 -33.20 13.59
C LEU A 171 -8.63 -32.48 14.90
N ASN A 172 -7.87 -32.82 15.94
CA ASN A 172 -7.89 -32.19 17.26
C ASN A 172 -9.23 -32.34 18.04
N PRO A 173 -9.44 -33.48 18.75
CA PRO A 173 -8.58 -34.66 18.82
C PRO A 173 -8.67 -35.51 17.56
N LEU A 174 -7.60 -36.25 17.24
CA LEU A 174 -7.60 -37.17 16.10
C LEU A 174 -8.68 -38.24 16.30
N ARG A 175 -9.76 -38.18 15.54
CA ARG A 175 -10.82 -39.20 15.54
C ARG A 175 -10.90 -39.84 14.18
N VAL A 176 -10.75 -41.16 14.11
CA VAL A 176 -10.89 -41.92 12.87
C VAL A 176 -12.32 -42.43 12.76
N ARG A 177 -12.97 -42.16 11.62
CA ARG A 177 -14.28 -42.69 11.28
C ARG A 177 -14.14 -43.64 10.11
N GLY A 178 -14.45 -44.91 10.35
CA GLY A 178 -14.54 -45.91 9.30
C GLY A 178 -15.90 -45.85 8.60
N HIS A 179 -15.90 -46.02 7.29
CA HIS A 179 -17.07 -46.18 6.46
C HIS A 179 -16.95 -47.51 5.72
N ALA A 180 -18.02 -48.30 5.73
CA ALA A 180 -18.13 -49.46 4.86
C ALA A 180 -18.56 -49.00 3.46
N GLY A 181 -17.89 -49.45 2.41
CA GLY A 181 -18.20 -49.04 1.04
C GLY A 181 -17.55 -47.72 0.62
N PHE A 182 -18.19 -47.04 -0.33
CA PHE A 182 -17.65 -45.86 -1.02
C PHE A 182 -18.48 -44.61 -0.74
N PRO A 183 -18.12 -43.82 0.29
CA PRO A 183 -18.88 -42.63 0.66
C PRO A 183 -18.76 -41.51 -0.39
N GLY A 184 -19.71 -40.56 -0.44
CA GLY A 184 -19.61 -39.41 -1.34
C GLY A 184 -18.53 -38.39 -0.94
N ASN A 185 -18.11 -37.54 -1.89
CA ASN A 185 -17.14 -36.44 -1.70
C ASN A 185 -17.39 -35.62 -0.42
N LYS A 186 -18.64 -35.18 -0.19
CA LYS A 186 -19.01 -34.33 0.96
C LYS A 186 -18.79 -35.02 2.32
N VAL A 187 -18.80 -36.35 2.36
CA VAL A 187 -18.53 -37.14 3.58
C VAL A 187 -17.02 -37.28 3.81
N LEU A 188 -16.24 -37.42 2.73
CA LEU A 188 -14.78 -37.54 2.79
C LEU A 188 -14.07 -36.22 3.10
N PHE A 189 -14.47 -35.16 2.40
CA PHE A 189 -13.84 -33.85 2.43
C PHE A 189 -14.83 -32.79 2.91
N TYR A 190 -15.42 -33.04 4.09
CA TYR A 190 -16.26 -32.06 4.77
C TYR A 190 -15.43 -30.83 5.18
N ASP A 191 -16.10 -29.70 5.40
CA ASP A 191 -15.45 -28.45 5.82
C ASP A 191 -14.84 -28.59 7.22
N ARG A 192 -13.53 -28.85 7.24
CA ARG A 192 -12.80 -29.12 8.49
C ARG A 192 -12.58 -27.87 9.32
N LEU A 193 -12.70 -26.66 8.75
CA LEU A 193 -12.61 -25.41 9.52
C LEU A 193 -13.70 -25.33 10.59
N LYS A 194 -14.92 -25.80 10.28
CA LYS A 194 -16.04 -25.82 11.24
C LYS A 194 -15.82 -26.80 12.39
N THR A 195 -15.04 -27.85 12.16
CA THR A 195 -14.79 -28.91 13.15
C THR A 195 -13.49 -28.73 13.91
N LEU A 196 -12.51 -28.07 13.30
CA LEU A 196 -11.27 -27.73 13.94
C LEU A 196 -11.58 -26.67 15.00
N GLN A 197 -11.39 -27.03 16.26
CA GLN A 197 -11.34 -26.07 17.36
C GLN A 197 -10.02 -25.29 17.25
N ILE A 198 -9.85 -24.53 16.17
CA ILE A 198 -8.81 -23.50 16.12
C ILE A 198 -9.28 -22.48 17.14
N THR A 199 -8.71 -22.54 18.34
CA THR A 199 -9.01 -21.58 19.39
C THR A 199 -8.10 -20.38 19.31
N LYS A 200 -6.95 -20.48 18.62
CA LYS A 200 -5.89 -19.48 18.68
C LYS A 200 -5.42 -19.07 17.29
N LEU A 201 -5.27 -17.77 17.10
CA LEU A 201 -4.66 -17.15 15.92
C LEU A 201 -3.41 -16.39 16.36
N ARG A 202 -2.23 -16.86 15.97
CA ARG A 202 -0.96 -16.19 16.27
C ARG A 202 -0.53 -15.37 15.08
N ALA A 203 -0.57 -14.05 15.25
CA ALA A 203 -0.12 -13.12 14.25
C ALA A 203 1.03 -12.27 14.79
N VAL A 204 2.00 -12.03 13.91
CA VAL A 204 3.10 -11.11 14.19
C VAL A 204 3.03 -9.90 13.31
N TYR A 205 3.38 -8.74 13.85
CA TYR A 205 3.35 -7.49 13.11
C TYR A 205 4.56 -6.62 13.47
N ARG A 206 5.08 -5.87 12.51
CA ARG A 206 6.01 -4.77 12.70
C ARG A 206 5.21 -3.48 12.83
N ASN A 207 5.67 -2.54 13.65
CA ASN A 207 5.06 -1.21 13.70
C ASN A 207 5.21 -0.50 12.36
N ASP A 208 4.08 -0.05 11.82
CA ASP A 208 3.96 0.80 10.63
C ASP A 208 2.71 1.69 10.78
N ILE A 209 2.44 2.51 9.77
CA ILE A 209 1.32 3.46 9.76
C ILE A 209 -0.07 2.79 9.73
N TYR A 210 -0.14 1.48 9.42
CA TYR A 210 -1.38 0.73 9.29
C TYR A 210 -1.64 -0.18 10.49
N THR A 211 -0.60 -0.56 11.24
CA THR A 211 -0.69 -1.41 12.42
C THR A 211 -0.77 -0.60 13.71
N VAL A 212 -0.21 0.62 13.73
CA VAL A 212 -0.27 1.53 14.86
C VAL A 212 -1.03 2.79 14.46
N GLY A 213 -2.01 3.20 15.26
CA GLY A 213 -2.72 4.46 15.03
C GLY A 213 -1.84 5.68 15.35
N ALA A 214 -2.21 6.83 14.81
CA ALA A 214 -1.47 8.09 15.01
C ALA A 214 -1.45 8.57 16.48
N CYS A 215 -2.34 8.05 17.33
CA CYS A 215 -2.48 8.46 18.72
C CYS A 215 -2.59 7.26 19.65
N ALA A 216 -2.17 7.47 20.91
CA ALA A 216 -2.37 6.50 21.98
C ALA A 216 -3.86 6.10 22.04
N ASN A 217 -4.12 4.79 22.08
CA ASN A 217 -5.45 4.15 22.10
C ASN A 217 -6.17 4.00 20.75
N ILE A 218 -5.65 4.53 19.64
CA ILE A 218 -6.22 4.22 18.31
C ILE A 218 -5.49 3.02 17.73
N VAL A 219 -6.24 1.97 17.45
CA VAL A 219 -5.74 0.76 16.80
C VAL A 219 -5.55 1.06 15.30
N GLY A 220 -4.45 0.60 14.72
CA GLY A 220 -4.22 0.73 13.28
C GLY A 220 -5.28 -0.02 12.46
N GLU A 221 -5.49 0.44 11.22
CA GLU A 221 -6.45 -0.13 10.26
C GLU A 221 -6.30 -1.65 10.12
N ASP A 222 -5.07 -2.13 9.98
CA ASP A 222 -4.79 -3.54 9.73
C ASP A 222 -5.00 -4.37 10.99
N ILE A 223 -4.63 -3.85 12.17
CA ILE A 223 -4.88 -4.57 13.43
C ILE A 223 -6.38 -4.61 13.74
N ALA A 224 -7.13 -3.55 13.44
CA ALA A 224 -8.58 -3.54 13.58
C ALA A 224 -9.25 -4.58 12.67
N LEU A 225 -8.77 -4.70 11.42
CA LEU A 225 -9.21 -5.75 10.48
C LEU A 225 -8.99 -7.15 11.05
N LEU A 226 -7.79 -7.42 11.58
CA LEU A 226 -7.45 -8.72 12.17
C LEU A 226 -8.27 -9.04 13.41
N GLN A 227 -8.44 -8.07 14.31
CA GLN A 227 -9.24 -8.21 15.52
C GLN A 227 -10.70 -8.51 15.18
N LEU A 228 -11.26 -7.82 14.18
CA LEU A 228 -12.62 -8.07 13.72
C LEU A 228 -12.74 -9.48 13.12
N PHE A 229 -11.78 -9.88 12.28
CA PHE A 229 -11.75 -11.23 11.70
C PHE A 229 -11.70 -12.33 12.78
N ALA A 230 -10.79 -12.20 13.75
CA ALA A 230 -10.67 -13.13 14.85
C ALA A 230 -11.96 -13.20 15.67
N LYS A 231 -12.58 -12.05 15.96
CA LYS A 231 -13.87 -11.98 16.67
C LYS A 231 -15.01 -12.66 15.88
N THR A 232 -15.09 -12.44 14.57
CA THR A 232 -16.12 -13.05 13.71
C THR A 232 -16.01 -14.58 13.67
N LEU A 233 -14.79 -15.12 13.78
CA LEU A 233 -14.54 -16.56 13.82
C LEU A 233 -14.44 -17.13 15.25
N ASN A 234 -14.65 -16.31 16.28
CA ASN A 234 -14.50 -16.68 17.70
C ASN A 234 -13.12 -17.27 18.03
N LEU A 235 -12.06 -16.65 17.50
CA LEU A 235 -10.66 -17.02 17.72
C LEU A 235 -10.01 -16.13 18.79
N GLU A 236 -9.21 -16.73 19.67
CA GLU A 236 -8.30 -16.02 20.59
C GLU A 236 -7.11 -15.49 19.78
N LEU A 237 -7.05 -14.16 19.65
CA LEU A 237 -6.00 -13.49 18.89
C LEU A 237 -4.78 -13.22 19.78
N HIS A 238 -3.64 -13.81 19.43
CA HIS A 238 -2.35 -13.50 20.02
C HIS A 238 -1.53 -12.65 19.06
N LEU A 239 -1.41 -11.37 19.38
CA LEU A 239 -0.58 -10.41 18.64
C LEU A 239 0.79 -10.33 19.29
N THR A 240 1.85 -10.52 18.50
CA THR A 240 3.23 -10.30 18.97
C THR A 240 3.92 -9.29 18.07
N LYS A 241 4.48 -8.25 18.69
CA LYS A 241 5.26 -7.26 17.95
C LYS A 241 6.60 -7.86 17.54
N LEU A 242 6.89 -7.82 16.25
CA LEU A 242 8.12 -8.30 15.67
C LEU A 242 9.26 -7.30 15.97
N GLN A 243 10.32 -7.78 16.63
CA GLN A 243 11.54 -6.99 16.88
C GLN A 243 12.59 -7.41 15.85
N CYS A 244 12.64 -6.69 14.72
CA CYS A 244 13.69 -6.87 13.72
C CYS A 244 14.74 -5.77 13.84
N ASN A 245 15.99 -6.10 13.49
CA ASN A 245 16.98 -5.08 13.21
C ASN A 245 16.60 -4.31 11.93
N ASP A 246 16.88 -3.01 11.88
CA ASP A 246 16.50 -2.16 10.74
C ASP A 246 17.12 -2.61 9.40
N ASN A 247 18.28 -3.29 9.46
CA ASN A 247 18.99 -3.81 8.29
C ASN A 247 18.52 -5.20 7.84
N GLU A 248 17.64 -5.87 8.59
CA GLU A 248 17.16 -7.21 8.28
C GLU A 248 15.84 -7.15 7.51
N SER A 249 15.69 -7.98 6.46
CA SER A 249 14.41 -8.05 5.75
C SER A 249 13.32 -8.64 6.64
N ILE A 250 12.08 -8.20 6.46
CA ILE A 250 10.92 -8.73 7.22
C ILE A 250 10.80 -10.25 7.01
N SER A 251 11.08 -10.74 5.81
CA SER A 251 11.06 -12.18 5.48
C SER A 251 12.12 -12.98 6.24
N HIS A 252 13.33 -12.43 6.37
CA HIS A 252 14.40 -13.10 7.11
C HIS A 252 14.12 -13.06 8.62
N CYS A 253 13.62 -11.93 9.11
CA CYS A 253 13.24 -11.75 10.51
C CYS A 253 12.07 -12.65 10.92
N SER A 254 11.03 -12.78 10.07
CA SER A 254 9.88 -13.65 10.36
C SER A 254 10.23 -15.14 10.30
N SER A 255 11.25 -15.52 9.52
CA SER A 255 11.73 -16.91 9.45
C SER A 255 12.31 -17.44 10.77
N LYS A 256 12.75 -16.54 11.67
CA LYS A 256 13.29 -16.90 12.99
C LYS A 256 12.19 -17.35 13.96
N LEU A 257 10.94 -17.03 13.67
CA LEU A 257 9.82 -17.32 14.55
C LEU A 257 9.17 -18.65 14.15
N ASN A 258 9.31 -19.62 15.03
CA ASN A 258 8.62 -20.89 14.89
C ASN A 258 7.15 -20.72 15.27
N ASN A 259 6.26 -21.38 14.52
CA ASN A 259 4.81 -21.45 14.78
C ASN A 259 4.03 -20.13 14.61
N LEU A 260 4.30 -19.40 13.53
CA LEU A 260 3.47 -18.27 13.12
C LEU A 260 2.34 -18.72 12.19
N ASP A 261 1.14 -18.19 12.40
CA ASP A 261 0.02 -18.46 11.49
C ASP A 261 -0.06 -17.37 10.40
N VAL A 262 0.23 -16.11 10.75
CA VAL A 262 0.21 -14.96 9.82
C VAL A 262 1.27 -13.91 10.16
N LEU A 263 1.87 -13.33 9.13
CA LEU A 263 2.63 -12.08 9.20
C LEU A 263 1.72 -10.92 8.75
N TRP A 264 1.44 -10.04 9.69
CA TRP A 264 0.41 -9.01 9.61
C TRP A 264 0.99 -7.63 9.31
N ASN A 265 1.64 -7.52 8.17
CA ASN A 265 2.08 -6.26 7.57
C ASN A 265 1.76 -6.28 6.09
N ARG A 266 1.63 -5.10 5.51
CA ARG A 266 1.53 -4.90 4.07
C ARG A 266 2.90 -5.13 3.44
N ASN A 267 3.07 -6.26 2.77
CA ASN A 267 4.31 -6.61 2.08
C ASN A 267 4.13 -6.46 0.57
N PHE A 268 5.19 -6.02 -0.11
CA PHE A 268 5.23 -5.97 -1.57
C PHE A 268 6.07 -7.12 -2.10
N PHE A 269 5.51 -7.84 -3.08
CA PHE A 269 6.20 -8.95 -3.70
C PHE A 269 6.42 -8.66 -5.19
N HIS A 270 7.68 -8.69 -5.61
CA HIS A 270 8.06 -8.64 -7.03
C HIS A 270 7.74 -9.96 -7.75
N ARG A 271 7.57 -11.05 -6.99
CA ARG A 271 7.25 -12.39 -7.50
C ARG A 271 5.98 -12.89 -6.85
N TYR A 272 5.18 -13.62 -7.61
CA TYR A 272 3.97 -14.24 -7.12
C TYR A 272 4.25 -15.10 -5.87
N ASN A 273 3.47 -14.87 -4.81
CA ASN A 273 3.50 -15.68 -3.59
C ASN A 273 2.09 -16.22 -3.34
N LYS A 274 1.89 -17.52 -3.56
CA LYS A 274 0.60 -18.21 -3.38
C LYS A 274 0.05 -18.18 -1.95
N PHE A 275 0.93 -17.99 -0.97
CA PHE A 275 0.56 -17.91 0.45
C PHE A 275 0.23 -16.48 0.88
N SER A 276 0.16 -15.55 -0.06
CA SER A 276 -0.18 -14.18 0.21
C SER A 276 -1.62 -13.87 -0.22
N VAL A 277 -2.27 -12.96 0.50
CA VAL A 277 -3.60 -12.44 0.16
C VAL A 277 -3.44 -10.95 -0.15
N SER A 278 -3.88 -10.55 -1.33
CA SER A 278 -3.84 -9.15 -1.76
C SER A 278 -4.75 -8.28 -0.89
N CYS A 279 -4.28 -7.08 -0.57
CA CYS A 279 -5.13 -6.06 0.00
C CYS A 279 -6.15 -5.56 -1.02
N MET A 280 -7.26 -4.98 -0.54
CA MET A 280 -8.30 -4.43 -1.42
C MET A 280 -7.95 -3.04 -1.95
N GLU A 281 -7.05 -2.33 -1.26
CA GLU A 281 -6.63 -0.98 -1.63
C GLU A 281 -5.19 -0.99 -2.11
N MET A 282 -4.93 -0.24 -3.19
CA MET A 282 -3.59 0.03 -3.65
C MET A 282 -2.89 1.02 -2.73
N GLU A 283 -1.63 0.76 -2.47
CA GLU A 283 -0.77 1.67 -1.74
C GLU A 283 -0.19 2.70 -2.69
N GLN A 284 -0.34 3.97 -2.33
CA GLN A 284 0.14 5.10 -3.11
C GLN A 284 1.37 5.69 -2.44
N ILE A 285 2.49 5.72 -3.18
CA ILE A 285 3.71 6.40 -2.77
C ILE A 285 3.72 7.79 -3.38
N ALA A 286 3.86 8.81 -2.54
CA ALA A 286 3.80 10.21 -2.94
C ALA A 286 5.00 10.98 -2.37
N ILE A 287 5.14 12.23 -2.80
CA ILE A 287 6.19 13.14 -2.33
C ILE A 287 5.54 14.27 -1.55
N ALA A 288 6.11 14.60 -0.39
CA ALA A 288 5.84 15.84 0.32
C ALA A 288 7.02 16.79 0.14
N THR A 289 6.73 18.02 -0.26
CA THR A 289 7.72 19.09 -0.42
C THR A 289 7.32 20.29 0.44
N PRO A 290 8.27 21.12 0.90
CA PRO A 290 7.93 22.38 1.53
C PRO A 290 7.04 23.24 0.61
N ALA A 291 6.01 23.84 1.18
CA ALA A 291 4.99 24.64 0.48
C ALA A 291 5.55 25.95 -0.12
N GLY A 292 6.81 26.27 0.20
CA GLY A 292 7.51 27.48 -0.21
C GLY A 292 7.53 28.56 0.88
N ARG A 293 8.39 29.57 0.68
CA ARG A 293 8.55 30.68 1.62
C ARG A 293 7.38 31.67 1.53
N LEU A 294 7.16 32.42 2.60
CA LEU A 294 6.29 33.60 2.57
C LEU A 294 6.92 34.67 1.66
N LEU A 295 6.09 35.39 0.92
CA LEU A 295 6.55 36.51 0.10
C LEU A 295 7.11 37.61 1.00
N THR A 296 8.20 38.22 0.55
CA THR A 296 8.75 39.42 1.16
C THR A 296 7.82 40.60 0.91
N ILE A 297 7.89 41.65 1.73
CA ILE A 297 7.03 42.83 1.55
C ILE A 297 7.21 43.51 0.20
N TRP A 298 8.42 43.50 -0.35
CA TRP A 298 8.65 44.02 -1.70
C TRP A 298 7.87 43.26 -2.77
N GLU A 299 7.87 41.94 -2.66
CA GLU A 299 7.11 41.08 -3.56
C GLU A 299 5.61 41.29 -3.35
N ILE A 300 5.14 41.46 -2.10
CA ILE A 300 3.74 41.76 -1.79
C ILE A 300 3.29 43.09 -2.39
N MET A 301 4.14 44.13 -2.39
CA MET A 301 3.81 45.43 -2.96
C MET A 301 3.82 45.46 -4.50
N LEU A 302 4.71 44.69 -5.14
CA LEU A 302 4.84 44.72 -6.61
C LEU A 302 3.91 43.72 -7.33
N LYS A 303 3.52 42.63 -6.65
CA LYS A 303 2.68 41.55 -7.20
C LYS A 303 1.21 41.89 -7.55
N PRO A 304 0.52 42.88 -6.95
CA PRO A 304 -0.89 43.16 -7.24
C PRO A 304 -1.17 43.46 -8.72
N PHE A 305 -0.19 44.02 -9.42
CA PHE A 305 -0.24 44.27 -10.86
C PHE A 305 0.77 43.42 -11.61
N GLN A 306 0.39 42.99 -12.81
CA GLN A 306 1.31 42.35 -13.74
C GLN A 306 2.38 43.34 -14.18
N HIS A 307 3.57 42.85 -14.53
CA HIS A 307 4.66 43.70 -15.03
C HIS A 307 4.23 44.57 -16.22
N SER A 308 3.37 44.05 -17.10
CA SER A 308 2.79 44.79 -18.23
C SER A 308 2.05 46.08 -17.79
N VAL A 309 1.29 46.02 -16.69
CA VAL A 309 0.55 47.16 -16.15
C VAL A 309 1.49 48.18 -15.55
N TRP A 310 2.54 47.74 -14.84
CA TRP A 310 3.57 48.65 -14.32
C TRP A 310 4.30 49.40 -15.44
N TRP A 311 4.67 48.71 -16.51
CA TRP A 311 5.27 49.34 -17.69
C TRP A 311 4.31 50.31 -18.38
N LEU A 312 3.02 49.97 -18.44
CA LEU A 312 2.00 50.87 -19.00
C LEU A 312 1.83 52.13 -18.15
N ILE A 313 1.79 52.00 -16.82
CA ILE A 313 1.74 53.15 -15.89
C ILE A 313 2.98 54.02 -16.09
N LEU A 314 4.17 53.42 -16.15
CA LEU A 314 5.42 54.15 -16.37
C LEU A 314 5.43 54.87 -17.72
N ALA A 315 5.04 54.19 -18.80
CA ALA A 315 4.97 54.76 -20.14
C ALA A 315 3.96 55.90 -20.22
N LEU A 316 2.82 55.77 -19.54
CA LEU A 316 1.81 56.82 -19.45
C LEU A 316 2.34 58.03 -18.70
N CYS A 317 2.96 57.83 -17.53
CA CYS A 317 3.59 58.92 -16.78
C CYS A 317 4.67 59.64 -17.59
N LEU A 318 5.57 58.89 -18.24
CA LEU A 318 6.62 59.46 -19.10
C LEU A 318 6.03 60.20 -20.31
N GLY A 319 4.99 59.63 -20.95
CA GLY A 319 4.32 60.26 -22.08
C GLY A 319 3.71 61.61 -21.71
N PHE A 320 3.02 61.70 -20.57
CA PHE A 320 2.46 62.97 -20.10
C PHE A 320 3.53 63.97 -19.65
N LEU A 321 4.62 63.51 -19.01
CA LEU A 321 5.75 64.38 -18.66
C LEU A 321 6.46 64.95 -19.91
N LEU A 322 6.66 64.12 -20.95
CA LEU A 322 7.22 64.57 -22.23
C LEU A 322 6.28 65.54 -22.96
N MET A 323 4.97 65.28 -22.94
CA MET A 323 3.98 66.21 -23.51
C MET A 323 3.98 67.57 -22.79
N GLU A 324 4.16 67.59 -21.47
CA GLU A 324 4.30 68.82 -20.69
C GLU A 324 5.57 69.61 -21.09
N GLN A 325 6.69 68.91 -21.31
CA GLN A 325 7.95 69.54 -21.72
C GLN A 325 7.94 70.04 -23.18
N LEU A 326 7.33 69.30 -24.10
CA LEU A 326 7.30 69.65 -25.53
C LEU A 326 6.26 70.73 -25.85
N ALA A 327 5.18 70.82 -25.08
CA ALA A 327 4.08 71.76 -25.30
C ALA A 327 3.70 72.56 -24.04
N PRO A 328 4.62 73.34 -23.45
CA PRO A 328 4.37 74.08 -22.20
C PRO A 328 3.30 75.19 -22.34
N LYS A 329 2.92 75.54 -23.58
CA LYS A 329 1.82 76.49 -23.86
C LYS A 329 0.43 75.85 -23.83
N MET A 330 0.35 74.53 -23.88
CA MET A 330 -0.92 73.77 -23.92
C MET A 330 -1.35 73.30 -22.53
N PHE A 331 -0.40 72.99 -21.65
CA PHE A 331 -0.64 72.52 -20.28
C PHE A 331 0.06 73.43 -19.28
N SER A 332 -0.71 74.04 -18.37
CA SER A 332 -0.16 74.95 -17.36
C SER A 332 0.16 74.22 -16.05
N ASN A 333 -0.47 73.05 -15.82
CA ASN A 333 -0.29 72.22 -14.65
C ASN A 333 0.40 70.89 -14.99
N SER A 334 1.12 70.33 -14.01
CA SER A 334 1.67 68.98 -14.09
C SER A 334 0.54 67.95 -13.96
N LEU A 335 0.04 67.42 -15.08
CA LEU A 335 -1.12 66.51 -15.10
C LEU A 335 -0.87 65.22 -14.31
N VAL A 336 0.35 64.70 -14.35
CA VAL A 336 0.75 63.49 -13.60
C VAL A 336 0.82 63.77 -12.11
N GLY A 337 1.44 64.89 -11.70
CA GLY A 337 1.53 65.28 -10.30
C GLY A 337 0.16 65.56 -9.67
N LEU A 338 -0.75 66.14 -10.47
CA LEU A 338 -2.13 66.38 -10.09
C LEU A 338 -2.90 65.06 -9.91
N ALA A 339 -2.79 64.13 -10.85
CA ALA A 339 -3.56 62.89 -10.82
C ALA A 339 -3.06 61.87 -9.78
N LEU A 340 -1.76 61.82 -9.50
CA LEU A 340 -1.16 60.87 -8.55
C LEU A 340 -1.07 61.42 -7.11
N PHE A 341 -0.68 62.68 -6.95
CA PHE A 341 -0.39 63.26 -5.64
C PHE A 341 -1.40 64.34 -5.22
N GLY A 342 -2.30 64.77 -6.12
CA GLY A 342 -3.21 65.88 -5.86
C GLY A 342 -2.51 67.24 -5.81
N PHE A 343 -1.29 67.37 -6.34
CA PHE A 343 -0.57 68.63 -6.34
C PHE A 343 -1.06 69.57 -7.44
N GLU A 344 -1.64 70.70 -7.04
CA GLU A 344 -2.06 71.77 -7.96
C GLU A 344 -0.99 72.89 -8.00
N LYS A 345 -0.31 73.06 -9.16
CA LYS A 345 0.62 74.19 -9.37
C LYS A 345 -0.12 75.51 -9.61
N ARG A 346 -1.29 75.44 -10.27
CA ARG A 346 -2.22 76.55 -10.52
C ARG A 346 -3.63 76.03 -10.32
N GLN A 347 -4.47 76.78 -9.61
CA GLN A 347 -5.85 76.37 -9.30
C GLN A 347 -6.57 75.89 -10.58
N LEU A 348 -7.04 74.64 -10.55
CA LEU A 348 -7.70 73.97 -11.69
C LEU A 348 -8.84 74.81 -12.29
N ARG A 349 -9.49 75.66 -11.50
CA ARG A 349 -10.56 76.58 -11.93
C ARG A 349 -10.17 77.47 -13.10
N PHE A 350 -8.91 77.90 -13.19
CA PHE A 350 -8.41 78.87 -14.19
C PHE A 350 -7.73 78.24 -15.42
N THR A 351 -7.79 76.91 -15.58
CA THR A 351 -7.19 76.20 -16.72
C THR A 351 -8.15 76.07 -17.90
N ARG A 352 -7.61 75.75 -19.08
CA ARG A 352 -8.38 75.54 -20.32
C ARG A 352 -9.29 74.31 -20.20
N PRO A 353 -10.48 74.32 -20.84
CA PRO A 353 -11.43 73.20 -20.74
C PRO A 353 -10.89 71.86 -21.24
N SER A 354 -9.99 71.86 -22.23
CA SER A 354 -9.32 70.64 -22.71
C SER A 354 -8.38 70.02 -21.67
N GLU A 355 -7.60 70.86 -20.97
CA GLU A 355 -6.73 70.43 -19.86
C GLU A 355 -7.55 69.85 -18.71
N LYS A 356 -8.69 70.47 -18.38
CA LYS A 356 -9.63 69.96 -17.36
C LYS A 356 -10.16 68.57 -17.71
N MET A 357 -10.57 68.36 -18.97
CA MET A 357 -11.12 67.06 -19.39
C MET A 357 -10.08 65.94 -19.32
N VAL A 358 -8.84 66.22 -19.77
CA VAL A 358 -7.72 65.27 -19.70
C VAL A 358 -7.32 65.00 -18.24
N ALA A 359 -7.27 66.04 -17.40
CA ALA A 359 -6.98 65.89 -15.98
C ALA A 359 -8.04 65.04 -15.26
N VAL A 360 -9.34 65.28 -15.51
CA VAL A 360 -10.43 64.49 -14.92
C VAL A 360 -10.34 63.03 -15.37
N ALA A 361 -10.09 62.76 -16.65
CA ALA A 361 -9.94 61.40 -17.15
C ALA A 361 -8.76 60.67 -16.49
N LEU A 362 -7.62 61.35 -16.33
CA LEU A 362 -6.44 60.81 -15.63
C LEU A 362 -6.70 60.56 -14.14
N ILE A 363 -7.37 61.50 -13.46
CA ILE A 363 -7.73 61.35 -12.05
C ILE A 363 -8.62 60.13 -11.87
N VAL A 364 -9.67 59.97 -12.70
CA VAL A 364 -10.57 58.81 -12.62
C VAL A 364 -9.81 57.51 -12.88
N MET A 365 -8.94 57.47 -13.89
CA MET A 365 -8.14 56.29 -14.21
C MET A 365 -7.19 55.90 -13.07
N PHE A 366 -6.41 56.84 -12.54
CA PHE A 366 -5.49 56.57 -11.43
C PHE A 366 -6.22 56.26 -10.13
N PHE A 367 -7.38 56.86 -9.89
CA PHE A 367 -8.23 56.51 -8.76
C PHE A 367 -8.69 55.05 -8.85
N LEU A 368 -9.21 54.61 -10.00
CA LEU A 368 -9.61 53.21 -10.20
C LEU A 368 -8.42 52.24 -10.04
N LEU A 369 -7.25 52.59 -10.59
CA LEU A 369 -6.02 51.81 -10.40
C LEU A 369 -5.63 51.74 -8.92
N LYS A 370 -5.67 52.86 -8.20
CA LYS A 370 -5.34 52.90 -6.78
C LYS A 370 -6.29 52.05 -5.95
N CYS A 371 -7.60 52.16 -6.17
CA CYS A 371 -8.59 51.33 -5.47
C CYS A 371 -8.38 49.83 -5.76
N GLY A 372 -8.11 49.46 -7.02
CA GLY A 372 -7.83 48.07 -7.39
C GLY A 372 -6.53 47.53 -6.78
N TYR A 373 -5.51 48.39 -6.70
CA TYR A 373 -4.24 48.08 -6.03
C TYR A 373 -4.43 47.89 -4.53
N GLU A 374 -5.08 48.84 -3.85
CA GLU A 374 -5.33 48.80 -2.40
C GLU A 374 -6.14 47.56 -2.01
N ALA A 375 -7.20 47.23 -2.76
CA ALA A 375 -8.00 46.05 -2.50
C ALA A 375 -7.16 44.75 -2.56
N LYS A 376 -6.31 44.61 -3.58
CA LYS A 376 -5.40 43.45 -3.71
C LYS A 376 -4.30 43.45 -2.65
N LEU A 377 -3.74 44.61 -2.33
CA LEU A 377 -2.71 44.75 -1.31
C LEU A 377 -3.28 44.35 0.06
N ILE A 378 -4.44 44.87 0.45
CA ILE A 378 -5.14 44.49 1.69
C ILE A 378 -5.38 42.99 1.71
N SER A 379 -5.83 42.39 0.61
CA SER A 379 -6.00 40.93 0.51
C SER A 379 -4.70 40.15 0.70
N TYR A 380 -3.57 40.64 0.20
CA TYR A 380 -2.26 40.00 0.41
C TYR A 380 -1.69 40.25 1.80
N ILE A 381 -2.05 41.36 2.44
CA ILE A 381 -1.66 41.65 3.82
C ILE A 381 -2.44 40.76 4.79
N THR A 382 -3.76 40.59 4.57
CA THR A 382 -4.60 39.73 5.41
C THR A 382 -4.32 38.25 5.21
N GLN A 383 -3.97 37.84 4.00
CA GLN A 383 -3.56 36.48 3.68
C GLN A 383 -2.27 36.52 2.86
N THR A 384 -1.12 36.52 3.56
CA THR A 384 0.19 36.58 2.90
C THR A 384 0.37 35.39 1.96
N PRO A 385 0.43 35.62 0.63
CA PRO A 385 0.62 34.53 -0.30
C PRO A 385 2.03 33.95 -0.13
N ARG A 386 2.15 32.65 -0.40
CA ARG A 386 3.47 32.00 -0.46
C ARG A 386 3.98 31.97 -1.89
N GLU A 387 5.30 31.95 -2.02
CA GLU A 387 5.91 31.57 -3.29
C GLU A 387 5.61 30.08 -3.54
N PRO A 388 5.04 29.70 -4.69
CA PRO A 388 4.68 28.31 -4.92
C PRO A 388 5.93 27.42 -4.92
N GLY A 389 5.99 26.49 -3.95
CA GLY A 389 6.89 25.35 -3.98
C GLY A 389 6.70 24.50 -5.25
N ALA A 390 7.52 23.47 -5.40
CA ALA A 390 7.36 22.52 -6.52
C ALA A 390 5.95 21.90 -6.48
N GLN A 391 5.26 21.90 -7.62
CA GLN A 391 3.88 21.38 -7.71
C GLN A 391 3.81 20.03 -8.41
N THR A 392 4.80 19.74 -9.25
CA THR A 392 4.90 18.52 -10.06
C THR A 392 6.25 17.85 -9.82
N ILE A 393 6.36 16.57 -10.20
CA ILE A 393 7.66 15.87 -10.17
C ILE A 393 8.64 16.52 -11.17
N GLN A 394 8.12 17.07 -12.27
CA GLN A 394 8.93 17.79 -13.25
C GLN A 394 9.53 19.09 -12.69
N ASP A 395 8.78 19.82 -11.85
CA ASP A 395 9.31 21.01 -11.17
C ASP A 395 10.46 20.66 -10.23
N LEU A 396 10.35 19.54 -9.51
CA LEU A 396 11.42 19.05 -8.65
C LEU A 396 12.69 18.75 -9.47
N ARG A 397 12.53 18.15 -10.65
CA ARG A 397 13.63 17.85 -11.58
C ARG A 397 14.26 19.13 -12.13
N ASN A 398 13.44 20.09 -12.58
CA ASN A 398 13.90 21.37 -13.12
C ASN A 398 14.67 22.19 -12.08
N ARG A 399 14.29 22.08 -10.80
CA ARG A 399 14.94 22.76 -9.67
C ARG A 399 16.08 21.94 -9.05
N ASN A 400 16.40 20.76 -9.59
CA ASN A 400 17.41 19.83 -9.07
C ASN A 400 17.25 19.52 -7.57
N ILE A 401 16.00 19.31 -7.13
CA ILE A 401 15.67 19.02 -5.73
C ILE A 401 15.86 17.53 -5.46
N THR A 402 16.64 17.21 -4.43
CA THR A 402 16.82 15.83 -3.96
C THR A 402 15.60 15.38 -3.14
N VAL A 403 15.10 14.20 -3.45
CA VAL A 403 13.97 13.56 -2.78
C VAL A 403 14.50 12.48 -1.86
N TYR A 404 14.29 12.65 -0.57
CA TYR A 404 14.77 11.73 0.46
C TYR A 404 13.77 10.61 0.72
N HIS A 405 14.26 9.37 0.76
CA HIS A 405 13.44 8.20 1.08
C HIS A 405 14.04 7.41 2.25
N ARG A 406 13.18 6.68 2.96
CA ARG A 406 13.58 5.77 4.04
C ARG A 406 13.11 4.35 3.75
N ASN A 407 14.02 3.39 3.80
CA ASN A 407 13.69 1.96 3.76
C ASN A 407 12.76 1.50 2.61
N PHE A 408 12.66 2.27 1.52
CA PHE A 408 11.96 1.90 0.29
C PHE A 408 12.90 1.22 -0.69
N ASP A 409 12.41 0.17 -1.35
CA ASP A 409 13.04 -0.30 -2.59
C ASP A 409 12.72 0.72 -3.69
N THR A 410 13.74 1.46 -4.12
CA THR A 410 13.61 2.53 -5.11
C THR A 410 13.81 2.05 -6.54
N LYS A 411 14.17 0.78 -6.74
CA LYS A 411 14.36 0.18 -8.07
C LYS A 411 13.16 0.37 -9.01
N PRO A 412 11.88 0.25 -8.58
CA PRO A 412 10.74 0.43 -9.48
C PRO A 412 10.38 1.91 -9.75
N MET A 413 11.13 2.89 -9.23
CA MET A 413 10.76 4.30 -9.22
C MET A 413 11.45 5.11 -10.33
N ASP A 414 11.25 4.73 -11.59
CA ASP A 414 11.91 5.34 -12.76
C ASP A 414 11.70 6.86 -12.85
N LYS A 415 10.54 7.35 -12.39
CA LYS A 415 10.19 8.78 -12.39
C LYS A 415 11.19 9.65 -11.61
N LEU A 416 11.87 9.09 -10.62
CA LEU A 416 12.79 9.78 -9.72
C LEU A 416 14.27 9.48 -10.00
N HIS A 417 14.58 8.90 -11.17
CA HIS A 417 15.96 8.60 -11.54
C HIS A 417 16.85 9.85 -11.47
N GLY A 418 17.95 9.75 -10.72
CA GLY A 418 18.92 10.84 -10.49
C GLY A 418 18.54 11.85 -9.41
N MET A 419 17.39 11.70 -8.75
CA MET A 419 16.90 12.67 -7.74
C MET A 419 16.84 12.09 -6.33
N LEU A 420 17.11 10.80 -6.14
CA LEU A 420 16.90 10.11 -4.87
C LEU A 420 18.09 10.25 -3.92
N GLY A 421 17.81 10.64 -2.67
CA GLY A 421 18.74 10.60 -1.55
C GLY A 421 18.28 9.64 -0.46
N LYS A 422 19.20 8.95 0.20
CA LYS A 422 18.86 8.10 1.35
C LYS A 422 18.79 8.97 2.60
N TYR A 423 17.70 8.87 3.37
CA TYR A 423 17.59 9.52 4.67
C TYR A 423 18.21 8.62 5.75
N GLU A 424 19.19 9.14 6.51
CA GLU A 424 19.97 8.34 7.48
C GLU A 424 19.27 8.17 8.82
N SER A 425 18.37 9.08 9.20
CA SER A 425 17.70 9.05 10.50
C SER A 425 16.49 8.11 10.53
N ASN A 426 16.24 7.55 11.71
CA ASN A 426 15.11 6.69 12.01
C ASN A 426 13.79 7.45 12.26
N ILE A 427 13.82 8.78 12.26
CA ILE A 427 12.65 9.63 12.41
C ILE A 427 12.66 10.60 11.24
N MET A 428 11.65 10.53 10.36
CA MET A 428 11.50 11.53 9.31
C MET A 428 11.14 12.86 9.95
N LEU A 429 12.06 13.80 9.91
CA LEU A 429 11.81 15.18 10.33
C LEU A 429 11.41 15.99 9.10
N PHE A 430 10.40 16.84 9.26
CA PHE A 430 9.93 17.78 8.25
C PHE A 430 10.72 19.09 8.38
N ASP A 431 12.03 19.00 8.18
CA ASP A 431 13.06 20.03 8.40
C ASP A 431 13.39 20.88 7.17
N GLY A 432 12.46 20.98 6.22
CA GLY A 432 12.66 21.66 4.94
C GLY A 432 13.12 20.73 3.80
N LEU A 433 13.33 19.43 4.07
CA LEU A 433 13.65 18.45 3.04
C LEU A 433 12.41 17.95 2.29
N THR A 434 12.57 17.59 1.01
CA THR A 434 11.54 16.92 0.21
C THR A 434 11.58 15.42 0.48
N VAL A 435 10.46 14.82 0.89
CA VAL A 435 10.38 13.46 1.42
C VAL A 435 9.46 12.58 0.58
N LEU A 436 9.89 11.35 0.33
CA LEU A 436 9.14 10.28 -0.32
C LEU A 436 8.67 9.27 0.72
N GLU A 437 7.36 9.04 0.79
CA GLU A 437 6.76 8.12 1.75
C GLU A 437 5.35 7.70 1.26
N ASN A 438 4.75 6.72 1.92
CA ASN A 438 3.35 6.39 1.73
C ASN A 438 2.45 7.63 1.88
N ARG A 439 1.49 7.82 0.96
CA ARG A 439 0.59 8.99 0.94
C ARG A 439 -0.23 9.16 2.22
N VAL A 440 -0.73 8.07 2.81
CA VAL A 440 -1.44 8.10 4.09
C VAL A 440 -0.48 8.50 5.21
N GLY A 441 0.73 7.94 5.22
CA GLY A 441 1.80 8.33 6.16
C GLY A 441 2.15 9.81 6.04
N LEU A 442 2.34 10.31 4.83
CA LEU A 442 2.58 11.73 4.56
C LEU A 442 1.43 12.59 5.08
N GLN A 443 0.17 12.24 4.82
CA GLN A 443 -0.97 13.00 5.31
C GLN A 443 -0.99 13.12 6.84
N ILE A 444 -0.76 12.00 7.54
CA ILE A 444 -0.69 11.99 9.01
C ILE A 444 0.47 12.86 9.49
N ASN A 445 1.66 12.66 8.93
CA ASN A 445 2.86 13.36 9.36
C ASN A 445 2.81 14.85 9.04
N THR A 446 2.27 15.25 7.89
CA THR A 446 2.07 16.67 7.55
C THR A 446 1.07 17.34 8.49
N MET A 447 -0.02 16.65 8.87
CA MET A 447 -0.97 17.18 9.85
C MET A 447 -0.35 17.30 11.24
N HIS A 448 0.50 16.34 11.62
CA HIS A 448 1.22 16.40 12.88
C HIS A 448 2.23 17.55 12.92
N ASN A 449 3.02 17.72 11.84
CA ASN A 449 3.97 18.81 11.69
C ASN A 449 3.26 20.17 11.77
N GLU A 450 2.12 20.33 11.10
CA GLU A 450 1.30 21.55 11.20
C GLU A 450 0.71 21.81 12.60
N ALA A 451 0.57 20.78 13.43
CA ALA A 451 0.10 20.93 14.80
C ALA A 451 1.22 21.30 15.78
N THR A 452 2.46 20.93 15.49
CA THR A 452 3.63 21.28 16.30
C THR A 452 4.11 22.69 15.94
N ARG A 453 4.09 23.63 16.92
CA ARG A 453 4.43 25.06 16.76
C ARG A 453 5.82 25.34 16.15
N ASP A 454 6.72 24.36 16.16
CA ASP A 454 8.10 24.49 15.65
C ASP A 454 8.21 24.27 14.13
N ALA A 455 7.10 24.05 13.41
CA ALA A 455 7.14 23.85 11.97
C ALA A 455 7.37 25.16 11.20
N GLU A 456 8.63 25.58 11.15
CA GLU A 456 9.14 26.65 10.27
C GLU A 456 8.73 26.45 8.80
N HIS A 457 8.47 25.19 8.41
CA HIS A 457 8.13 24.78 7.07
C HIS A 457 6.78 24.06 7.03
N SER A 458 5.81 24.66 6.34
CA SER A 458 4.57 23.99 5.95
C SER A 458 4.83 23.11 4.74
N TYR A 459 4.15 21.98 4.64
CA TYR A 459 4.38 20.99 3.59
C TYR A 459 3.16 20.79 2.71
N LYS A 460 3.42 20.51 1.44
CA LYS A 460 2.41 20.15 0.46
C LYS A 460 2.76 18.78 -0.12
N ILE A 461 1.78 17.88 -0.09
CA ILE A 461 1.87 16.59 -0.77
C ILE A 461 1.57 16.84 -2.24
N LEU A 462 2.44 16.35 -3.12
CA LEU A 462 2.23 16.45 -4.56
C LEU A 462 0.96 15.68 -4.98
N PRO A 463 0.21 16.20 -5.96
CA PRO A 463 -0.97 15.50 -6.49
C PRO A 463 -0.57 14.24 -7.24
N GLU A 464 0.61 14.24 -7.87
CA GLU A 464 1.15 13.11 -8.62
C GLU A 464 1.68 12.02 -7.68
N ASN A 465 1.23 10.77 -7.90
CA ASN A 465 1.80 9.61 -7.24
C ASN A 465 3.05 9.13 -8.01
N VAL A 466 4.08 8.78 -7.26
CA VAL A 466 5.33 8.23 -7.79
C VAL A 466 5.09 6.79 -8.25
N LEU A 467 4.50 5.99 -7.36
CA LEU A 467 4.23 4.57 -7.57
C LEU A 467 2.89 4.21 -6.93
N GLU A 468 2.14 3.33 -7.57
CA GLU A 468 0.97 2.68 -7.02
C GLU A 468 1.19 1.18 -7.09
N MET A 469 1.02 0.49 -5.96
CA MET A 469 1.30 -0.94 -5.86
C MET A 469 0.34 -1.64 -4.92
N LEU A 470 0.03 -2.91 -5.22
CA LEU A 470 -0.87 -3.70 -4.40
C LEU A 470 -0.09 -4.37 -3.26
N PRO A 471 -0.41 -4.09 -1.98
CA PRO A 471 0.22 -4.78 -0.86
C PRO A 471 -0.44 -6.15 -0.61
N PHE A 472 0.27 -7.02 0.08
CA PHE A 472 -0.18 -8.37 0.41
C PHE A 472 0.09 -8.73 1.88
N TYR A 473 -0.88 -9.40 2.50
CA TYR A 473 -0.69 -10.09 3.79
C TYR A 473 -0.12 -11.48 3.56
N THR A 474 0.79 -11.94 4.42
CA THR A 474 1.47 -13.22 4.24
C THR A 474 1.01 -14.24 5.25
N PHE A 475 0.47 -15.35 4.76
CA PHE A 475 -0.03 -16.44 5.57
C PHE A 475 0.97 -17.59 5.60
N HIS A 476 0.97 -18.36 6.70
CA HIS A 476 1.76 -19.58 6.75
C HIS A 476 1.28 -20.60 5.70
N PRO A 477 2.16 -21.34 5.01
CA PRO A 477 1.78 -22.29 3.95
C PRO A 477 0.73 -23.33 4.35
N LYS A 478 0.67 -23.65 5.64
CA LYS A 478 -0.23 -24.65 6.23
C LYS A 478 -1.34 -24.01 7.08
N THR A 479 -1.74 -22.77 6.80
CA THR A 479 -2.88 -22.16 7.49
C THR A 479 -4.16 -22.29 6.69
N LEU A 480 -5.27 -22.61 7.37
CA LEU A 480 -6.59 -22.73 6.76
C LEU A 480 -7.36 -21.41 6.70
N ILE A 481 -6.91 -20.39 7.44
CA ILE A 481 -7.66 -19.13 7.59
C ILE A 481 -7.52 -18.20 6.37
N ARG A 482 -6.61 -18.51 5.43
CA ARG A 482 -6.27 -17.68 4.27
C ARG A 482 -7.50 -17.38 3.38
N ARG A 483 -8.20 -18.41 2.91
CA ARG A 483 -9.42 -18.26 2.09
C ARG A 483 -10.57 -17.58 2.85
N PRO A 484 -10.93 -18.02 4.07
CA PRO A 484 -11.93 -17.32 4.88
C PRO A 484 -11.61 -15.84 5.07
N PHE A 485 -10.33 -15.52 5.30
CA PHE A 485 -9.88 -14.15 5.45
C PHE A 485 -10.04 -13.34 4.16
N GLN A 486 -9.65 -13.88 3.00
CA GLN A 486 -9.84 -13.20 1.72
C GLN A 486 -11.32 -12.86 1.47
N THR A 487 -12.23 -13.81 1.67
CA THR A 487 -13.67 -13.57 1.55
C THR A 487 -14.19 -12.56 2.56
N PHE A 488 -13.70 -12.63 3.80
CA PHE A 488 -14.04 -11.68 4.85
C PHE A 488 -13.57 -10.25 4.50
N GLN A 489 -12.37 -10.12 3.95
CA GLN A 489 -11.80 -8.84 3.56
C GLN A 489 -12.62 -8.16 2.48
N TYR A 490 -13.14 -8.89 1.49
CA TYR A 490 -14.06 -8.32 0.49
C TYR A 490 -15.30 -7.71 1.16
N ARG A 491 -15.92 -8.44 2.10
CA ARG A 491 -17.12 -7.95 2.82
C ARG A 491 -16.82 -6.72 3.68
N VAL A 492 -15.67 -6.71 4.35
CA VAL A 492 -15.24 -5.57 5.19
C VAL A 492 -14.97 -4.34 4.34
N PHE A 493 -14.36 -4.52 3.17
CA PHE A 493 -14.11 -3.45 2.21
C PHE A 493 -15.41 -2.90 1.63
N GLU A 494 -16.33 -3.77 1.19
CA GLU A 494 -17.66 -3.38 0.70
C GLU A 494 -18.48 -2.63 1.77
N ALA A 495 -18.30 -2.96 3.04
CA ALA A 495 -18.91 -2.25 4.16
C ALA A 495 -18.28 -0.87 4.45
N GLY A 496 -17.18 -0.49 3.76
CA GLY A 496 -16.50 0.79 3.93
C GLY A 496 -15.72 0.94 5.24
N LEU A 497 -15.46 -0.15 5.96
CA LEU A 497 -14.77 -0.12 7.25
C LEU A 497 -13.32 0.40 7.18
N PRO A 498 -12.50 0.09 6.15
CA PRO A 498 -11.15 0.65 6.03
C PRO A 498 -11.16 2.19 5.98
N SER A 499 -12.07 2.77 5.19
CA SER A 499 -12.25 4.23 5.12
C SER A 499 -12.65 4.82 6.48
N TYR A 500 -13.54 4.15 7.21
CA TYR A 500 -13.94 4.57 8.55
C TYR A 500 -12.76 4.57 9.54
N TRP A 501 -11.98 3.49 9.61
CA TRP A 501 -10.81 3.40 10.49
C TRP A 501 -9.75 4.44 10.14
N ARG A 502 -9.53 4.68 8.84
CA ARG A 502 -8.60 5.70 8.37
C ARG A 502 -9.06 7.11 8.75
N GLN A 503 -10.34 7.41 8.59
CA GLN A 503 -10.90 8.68 9.05
C GLN A 503 -10.75 8.84 10.57
N ALA A 504 -10.92 7.77 11.36
CA ALA A 504 -10.68 7.80 12.80
C ALA A 504 -9.22 8.13 13.12
N ASN A 505 -8.26 7.55 12.41
CA ASN A 505 -6.83 7.90 12.52
C ASN A 505 -6.56 9.38 12.20
N PHE A 506 -7.21 9.95 11.18
CA PHE A 506 -7.06 11.36 10.83
C PHE A 506 -7.72 12.34 11.82
N LYS A 507 -8.72 11.90 12.60
CA LYS A 507 -9.39 12.78 13.57
C LYS A 507 -8.43 13.27 14.66
N CYS A 508 -7.47 12.45 15.06
CA CYS A 508 -6.60 12.82 16.17
C CYS A 508 -5.59 13.93 15.80
N PRO A 509 -4.81 13.85 14.70
CA PRO A 509 -3.99 14.98 14.25
C PRO A 509 -4.81 16.25 13.99
N LYS A 510 -6.03 16.12 13.44
CA LYS A 510 -6.95 17.26 13.25
C LYS A 510 -7.35 17.91 14.56
N PHE A 511 -7.60 17.13 15.60
CA PHE A 511 -7.93 17.64 16.93
C PHE A 511 -6.76 18.43 17.52
N TYR A 512 -5.54 17.89 17.46
CA TYR A 512 -4.35 18.61 17.91
C TYR A 512 -4.14 19.92 17.14
N LYS A 513 -4.28 19.90 15.81
CA LYS A 513 -4.23 21.11 14.97
C LYS A 513 -5.29 22.13 15.36
N SER A 514 -6.52 21.70 15.66
CA SER A 514 -7.59 22.63 16.04
C SER A 514 -7.30 23.31 17.38
N ILE A 515 -6.73 22.59 18.35
CA ILE A 515 -6.35 23.17 19.65
C ILE A 515 -5.22 24.19 19.48
N THR A 516 -4.21 23.87 18.67
CA THR A 516 -3.09 24.81 18.45
C THR A 516 -3.56 26.06 17.72
N GLN A 517 -4.41 25.92 16.70
CA GLN A 517 -4.99 27.06 15.97
C GLN A 517 -5.89 27.94 16.83
N ILE A 518 -6.69 27.38 17.74
CA ILE A 518 -7.53 28.17 18.65
C ILE A 518 -6.65 29.05 19.58
N ASN A 519 -5.50 28.53 20.02
CA ASN A 519 -4.56 29.30 20.82
C ASN A 519 -3.83 30.38 20.00
N ASP A 520 -3.65 30.18 18.70
CA ASP A 520 -2.86 31.07 17.82
C ASP A 520 -3.70 32.13 17.07
N GLN A 521 -5.04 31.97 17.00
CA GLN A 521 -5.94 32.98 16.42
C GLN A 521 -5.88 34.35 17.11
N GLN A 522 -5.30 34.45 18.32
CA GLN A 522 -5.03 35.72 18.98
C GLN A 522 -3.73 36.42 18.53
N THR A 523 -2.81 35.75 17.82
CA THR A 523 -1.46 36.29 17.49
C THR A 523 -1.18 36.46 16.00
N GLU A 524 -1.84 35.72 15.09
CA GLU A 524 -1.51 35.72 13.65
C GLU A 524 -1.99 36.94 12.84
N TYR A 525 -2.85 37.82 13.38
CA TYR A 525 -3.33 39.00 12.65
C TYR A 525 -2.41 40.23 12.75
N LEU A 526 -1.29 40.14 13.47
CA LEU A 526 -0.31 41.23 13.54
C LEU A 526 0.85 40.97 12.56
N MET A 527 0.84 41.69 11.44
CA MET A 527 2.07 41.95 10.68
C MET A 527 3.15 42.38 11.67
N HIS A 528 4.17 41.54 11.84
CA HIS A 528 5.30 41.90 12.68
C HIS A 528 5.96 43.15 12.11
N VAL A 529 6.21 44.14 12.98
CA VAL A 529 6.86 45.41 12.62
C VAL A 529 8.20 45.17 11.91
N ASP A 530 8.85 44.05 12.21
CA ASP A 530 10.08 43.58 11.57
C ASP A 530 9.95 43.42 10.06
N ASN A 531 8.78 43.01 9.58
CA ASN A 531 8.53 42.86 8.16
C ASN A 531 8.51 44.26 7.49
N LEU A 532 7.96 45.30 8.13
CA LEU A 532 7.87 46.66 7.56
C LEU A 532 9.19 47.44 7.52
N LYS A 533 10.25 46.97 8.19
CA LYS A 533 11.56 47.64 8.24
C LYS A 533 12.14 48.03 6.87
N PRO A 534 12.13 47.17 5.83
CA PRO A 534 12.69 47.52 4.52
C PRO A 534 11.97 48.70 3.86
N LEU A 535 10.66 48.81 4.07
CA LEU A 535 9.84 49.89 3.52
C LEU A 535 10.15 51.22 4.22
N VAL A 536 10.31 51.21 5.54
CA VAL A 536 10.76 52.40 6.29
C VAL A 536 12.15 52.84 5.83
N LEU A 537 13.09 51.90 5.69
CA LEU A 537 14.43 52.19 5.19
C LEU A 537 14.43 52.80 3.79
N PHE A 538 13.56 52.29 2.90
CA PHE A 538 13.40 52.85 1.55
C PHE A 538 12.89 54.30 1.58
N PHE A 539 11.89 54.61 2.39
CA PHE A 539 11.41 55.99 2.54
C PHE A 539 12.48 56.91 3.13
N CYS A 540 13.26 56.44 4.12
CA CYS A 540 14.39 57.20 4.66
C CYS A 540 15.45 57.48 3.58
N LEU A 541 15.75 56.50 2.72
CA LEU A 541 16.70 56.67 1.62
C LEU A 541 16.20 57.66 0.58
N LEU A 542 14.92 57.56 0.16
CA LEU A 542 14.32 58.54 -0.76
C LEU A 542 14.34 59.96 -0.19
N TRP A 543 14.08 60.11 1.10
CA TRP A 543 14.12 61.41 1.77
C TRP A 543 15.55 61.97 1.81
N ALA A 544 16.54 61.16 2.13
CA ALA A 544 17.94 61.56 2.09
C ALA A 544 18.38 61.99 0.67
N MET A 545 17.97 61.24 -0.36
CA MET A 545 18.23 61.61 -1.76
C MET A 545 17.58 62.94 -2.13
N ALA A 546 16.34 63.18 -1.69
CA ALA A 546 15.66 64.46 -1.92
C ALA A 546 16.40 65.64 -1.26
N ILE A 547 16.93 65.46 -0.04
CA ILE A 547 17.77 66.47 0.63
C ILE A 547 19.04 66.74 -0.15
N VAL A 548 19.71 65.69 -0.64
CA VAL A 548 20.94 65.85 -1.43
C VAL A 548 20.65 66.65 -2.71
N VAL A 549 19.58 66.34 -3.43
CA VAL A 549 19.16 67.10 -4.62
C VAL A 549 18.87 68.55 -4.26
N PHE A 550 18.11 68.80 -3.19
CA PHE A 550 17.83 70.16 -2.73
C PHE A 550 19.10 70.93 -2.36
N MET A 551 20.05 70.30 -1.68
CA MET A 551 21.34 70.93 -1.34
C MET A 551 22.14 71.26 -2.60
N VAL A 552 22.17 70.35 -3.58
CA VAL A 552 22.82 70.60 -4.89
C VAL A 552 22.15 71.76 -5.62
N GLU A 553 20.81 71.81 -5.68
CA GLU A 553 20.07 72.92 -6.29
C GLU A 553 20.40 74.26 -5.62
N VAL A 554 20.42 74.32 -4.29
CA VAL A 554 20.77 75.54 -3.54
C VAL A 554 22.21 75.97 -3.83
N ILE A 555 23.16 75.04 -3.89
CA ILE A 555 24.56 75.33 -4.22
C ILE A 555 24.67 75.87 -5.65
N VAL A 556 24.05 75.19 -6.63
CA VAL A 556 24.06 75.60 -8.04
C VAL A 556 23.44 76.99 -8.21
N VAL A 557 22.29 77.25 -7.59
CA VAL A 557 21.61 78.56 -7.64
C VAL A 557 22.49 79.65 -7.02
N ARG A 558 23.16 79.40 -5.87
CA ARG A 558 24.07 80.37 -5.24
C ARG A 558 25.33 80.60 -6.07
N CYS A 559 25.92 79.56 -6.67
CA CYS A 559 27.08 79.69 -7.55
C CYS A 559 26.73 80.50 -8.82
N PHE A 560 25.56 80.27 -9.43
CA PHE A 560 25.10 81.05 -10.58
C PHE A 560 24.73 82.50 -10.21
N ALA A 561 24.22 82.75 -8.99
CA ALA A 561 23.93 84.11 -8.52
C ALA A 561 25.21 84.90 -8.14
N CYS A 562 26.32 84.24 -7.80
CA CYS A 562 27.63 84.89 -7.58
C CYS A 562 28.43 85.11 -8.87
N CYS A 563 28.10 84.42 -9.97
CA CYS A 563 28.75 84.59 -11.28
C CYS A 563 28.02 85.57 -12.21
N ARG A 564 26.97 86.24 -11.73
CA ARG A 564 26.21 87.27 -12.46
C ARG A 564 26.31 88.57 -11.71
#